data_AF-A0A9P8SQ60-F1
#
_entry.id   AF-A0A9P8SQ60-F1
#
_cell.length_a   1.000
_cell.length_b   1.000
_cell.length_c   1.000
_cell.angle_alpha   90.00
_cell.angle_beta   90.00
_cell.angle_gamma   90.00
#
_symmetry.space_group_name_H-M   'P 1'
#
loop_
_entity.id
_entity.type
_entity.pdbx_description
1 polymer ?
#
loop_
_entity_poly.entity_id
_entity_poly.type
_entity_poly.pdbx_seq_one_letter_code
_entity_poly.pdbx_strand_id
1 'polypeptide(L)'
;MAWYSILPPDLIYVESWAARIFVFLGIVTIFPWAALIVFDVLLYIWRMGAYEFPVVGGRARGMQRPRAPTLNVNVSERSEVPRRVLGLGPAVNTVHAGEVREQAEVKRRERVVTVLGIGTLAFAFTYCRKTKTVSPSKHEPPEEGYSPITPLPNFNWATTEPLAFRPFKPKYHLTMALSTISISDLIPMDKTYKERMALRASLLKEYPDVVLGVHDAADPRIRRAVAELYAFIMGTYLPTRYPTMFALSGSSKSVVLENKVTGKTYPVAMEDQPVRKALEVLGQTVDEDFLILLPEKMQDASAGEEERYVLAAYTAYFPSGFDTRTKLGLRLAAIHDPVPGYKEKLERSMDRFFARVEVGKIVARVNWSITTQTGLFAAFGGVHGSVATSAAGEKEIEPGTLDVDSTVLRCERQTLHRLPRSKALVFAFHTYTYPLQMIKEEGLGEELATAIDGLKAGNVPGMHWYKRGSVWGEAVKHFLRS
;
A
#
# COMPACT_ATOMS: atom_id res chain seq x y z
N MET A 1 19.61 -49.69 -35.16
CA MET A 1 20.47 -48.50 -35.03
C MET A 1 19.66 -47.42 -34.35
N ALA A 2 20.11 -46.88 -33.22
CA ALA A 2 19.40 -45.81 -32.53
C ALA A 2 19.65 -44.49 -33.26
N TRP A 3 18.61 -43.91 -33.86
CA TRP A 3 18.68 -42.71 -34.71
C TRP A 3 18.93 -41.39 -33.93
N TYR A 4 19.30 -41.47 -32.64
CA TYR A 4 19.37 -40.32 -31.74
C TYR A 4 20.65 -40.24 -30.88
N SER A 5 21.65 -41.08 -31.15
CA SER A 5 22.96 -41.02 -30.46
C SER A 5 23.77 -39.86 -31.02
N ILE A 6 24.29 -39.00 -30.14
CA ILE A 6 25.17 -37.88 -30.51
C ILE A 6 26.63 -38.37 -30.57
N LEU A 7 26.94 -39.45 -29.84
CA LEU A 7 28.24 -40.11 -29.81
C LEU A 7 28.35 -41.29 -30.79
N PRO A 8 29.58 -41.62 -31.23
CA PRO A 8 29.87 -42.79 -32.06
C PRO A 8 29.41 -44.12 -31.43
N PRO A 9 29.19 -45.19 -32.23
CA PRO A 9 28.66 -46.48 -31.75
C PRO A 9 29.43 -47.08 -30.57
N ASP A 10 30.74 -46.84 -30.51
CA ASP A 10 31.65 -47.39 -29.50
C ASP A 10 31.51 -46.68 -28.13
N LEU A 11 30.81 -45.55 -28.07
CA LEU A 11 30.66 -44.70 -26.88
C LEU A 11 29.22 -44.57 -26.39
N ILE A 12 28.28 -45.35 -26.94
CA ILE A 12 26.86 -45.36 -26.55
C ILE A 12 26.66 -45.65 -25.05
N TYR A 13 27.58 -46.41 -24.44
CA TYR A 13 27.53 -46.69 -23.00
C TYR A 13 27.69 -45.41 -22.15
N VAL A 14 28.44 -44.41 -22.63
CA VAL A 14 28.65 -43.13 -21.95
C VAL A 14 27.37 -42.31 -21.93
N GLU A 15 26.65 -42.25 -23.06
CA GLU A 15 25.35 -41.56 -23.12
C GLU A 15 24.32 -42.23 -22.20
N SER A 16 24.32 -43.57 -22.17
CA SER A 16 23.44 -44.34 -21.29
C SER A 16 23.70 -44.06 -19.81
N TRP A 17 24.97 -43.90 -19.43
CA TRP A 17 25.35 -43.51 -18.07
C TRP A 17 24.99 -42.06 -17.75
N ALA A 18 25.23 -41.13 -18.68
CA ALA A 18 24.86 -39.73 -18.51
C ALA A 18 23.34 -39.58 -18.34
N ALA A 19 22.54 -40.25 -19.17
CA ALA A 19 21.08 -40.23 -19.07
C ALA A 19 20.60 -40.77 -17.70
N ARG A 20 21.20 -41.86 -17.20
CA ARG A 20 20.87 -42.41 -15.87
C ARG A 20 21.21 -41.43 -14.75
N ILE A 21 22.34 -40.72 -14.85
CA ILE A 21 22.71 -39.68 -13.88
C ILE A 21 21.70 -38.53 -13.90
N PHE A 22 21.29 -38.05 -15.07
CA PHE A 22 20.28 -36.99 -15.18
C PHE A 22 18.91 -37.42 -14.65
N VAL A 23 18.48 -38.66 -14.92
CA VAL A 23 17.24 -39.21 -14.34
C VAL A 23 17.34 -39.30 -12.82
N PHE A 24 18.46 -39.77 -12.28
CA PHE A 24 18.69 -39.82 -10.84
C PHE A 24 18.66 -38.43 -10.19
N LEU A 25 19.35 -37.45 -10.77
CA LEU A 25 19.33 -36.06 -10.31
C LEU A 25 17.93 -35.44 -10.40
N GLY A 26 17.18 -35.74 -11.47
CA GLY A 26 15.78 -35.34 -11.64
C GLY A 26 14.89 -35.90 -10.52
N ILE A 27 15.05 -37.17 -10.17
CA ILE A 27 14.33 -37.78 -9.05
C ILE A 27 14.71 -37.10 -7.73
N VAL A 28 16.00 -36.93 -7.43
CA VAL A 28 16.45 -36.31 -6.17
C VAL A 28 15.95 -34.87 -6.02
N THR A 29 15.86 -34.12 -7.11
CA THR A 29 15.43 -32.71 -7.09
C THR A 29 13.91 -32.55 -7.08
N ILE A 30 13.16 -33.36 -7.83
CA ILE A 30 11.71 -33.20 -8.00
C ILE A 30 10.93 -33.97 -6.92
N PHE A 31 11.41 -35.15 -6.50
CA PHE A 31 10.68 -36.03 -5.58
C PHE A 31 10.31 -35.38 -4.25
N PRO A 32 11.18 -34.60 -3.55
CA PRO A 32 10.80 -33.97 -2.29
C PRO A 32 9.61 -33.01 -2.42
N TRP A 33 9.57 -32.24 -3.51
CA TRP A 33 8.46 -31.31 -3.79
C TRP A 33 7.19 -32.06 -4.18
N ALA A 34 7.30 -33.08 -5.03
CA ALA A 34 6.16 -33.92 -5.40
C ALA A 34 5.57 -34.64 -4.18
N ALA A 35 6.41 -35.15 -3.28
CA ALA A 35 5.98 -35.79 -2.04
C ALA A 35 5.23 -34.80 -1.11
N LEU A 36 5.70 -33.55 -1.00
CA LEU A 36 5.01 -32.51 -0.24
C LEU A 36 3.63 -32.18 -0.82
N ILE A 37 3.51 -32.07 -2.15
CA ILE A 37 2.22 -31.83 -2.81
C ILE A 37 1.24 -32.98 -2.54
N VAL A 38 1.70 -34.23 -2.68
CA VAL A 38 0.88 -35.41 -2.39
C VAL A 38 0.46 -35.43 -0.92
N PHE A 39 1.38 -35.13 0.00
CA PHE A 39 1.08 -35.04 1.43
C PHE A 39 0.02 -33.98 1.72
N ASP A 40 0.13 -32.78 1.15
CA ASP A 40 -0.84 -31.70 1.35
C ASP A 40 -2.22 -32.05 0.79
N VAL A 41 -2.28 -32.71 -0.36
CA VAL A 41 -3.54 -33.19 -0.95
C VAL A 41 -4.19 -34.24 -0.05
N LEU A 42 -3.42 -35.22 0.43
CA LEU A 42 -3.93 -36.25 1.35
C LEU A 42 -4.39 -35.64 2.68
N LEU A 43 -3.65 -34.68 3.22
CA LEU A 43 -4.00 -33.96 4.44
C LEU A 43 -5.29 -33.15 4.27
N TYR A 44 -5.47 -32.51 3.11
CA TYR A 44 -6.70 -31.80 2.78
C TYR A 44 -7.90 -32.74 2.70
N ILE A 45 -7.78 -33.87 1.99
CA ILE A 45 -8.84 -34.88 1.89
C ILE A 45 -9.20 -35.42 3.28
N TRP A 46 -8.19 -35.74 4.10
CA TRP A 46 -8.40 -36.18 5.48
C TRP A 46 -9.15 -35.12 6.30
N ARG A 47 -8.73 -33.85 6.24
CA ARG A 47 -9.39 -32.74 6.96
C ARG A 47 -10.83 -32.53 6.49
N MET A 48 -11.10 -32.67 5.20
CA MET A 48 -12.44 -32.58 4.62
C MET A 48 -13.34 -33.72 5.08
N GLY A 49 -12.84 -34.96 5.10
CA GLY A 49 -13.57 -36.10 5.65
C GLY A 49 -13.82 -35.98 7.15
N ALA A 50 -12.78 -35.61 7.91
CA ALA A 50 -12.85 -35.37 9.35
C ALA A 50 -13.82 -34.24 9.73
N TYR A 51 -14.01 -33.25 8.86
CA TYR A 51 -14.93 -32.12 9.09
C TYR A 51 -16.39 -32.56 9.22
N GLU A 52 -16.83 -33.52 8.41
CA GLU A 52 -18.23 -33.97 8.33
C GLU A 52 -18.61 -35.02 9.39
N PHE A 53 -17.67 -35.45 10.25
CA PHE A 53 -17.99 -36.41 11.32
C PHE A 53 -18.96 -35.81 12.35
N PRO A 54 -20.14 -36.41 12.60
CA PRO A 54 -21.21 -35.77 13.37
C PRO A 54 -20.90 -35.46 14.84
N VAL A 55 -19.95 -36.18 15.45
CA VAL A 55 -19.69 -36.12 16.91
C VAL A 55 -18.40 -35.37 17.26
N VAL A 56 -17.38 -35.44 16.40
CA VAL A 56 -16.03 -34.91 16.67
C VAL A 56 -15.50 -34.03 15.54
N GLY A 57 -16.23 -33.93 14.41
CA GLY A 57 -15.78 -33.17 13.25
C GLY A 57 -15.80 -31.66 13.45
N GLY A 58 -15.10 -30.93 12.59
CA GLY A 58 -15.04 -29.47 12.63
C GLY A 58 -16.41 -28.81 12.55
N ARG A 59 -17.37 -29.42 11.84
CA ARG A 59 -18.77 -28.96 11.76
C ARG A 59 -19.50 -29.02 13.10
N ALA A 60 -19.29 -30.09 13.88
CA ALA A 60 -19.87 -30.24 15.22
C ALA A 60 -19.24 -29.28 16.24
N ARG A 61 -18.03 -28.81 15.97
CA ARG A 61 -17.27 -27.84 16.79
C ARG A 61 -17.38 -26.39 16.31
N GLY A 62 -18.26 -26.09 15.35
CA GLY A 62 -18.47 -24.73 14.83
C GLY A 62 -17.29 -24.14 14.04
N MET A 63 -16.34 -24.97 13.60
CA MET A 63 -15.18 -24.52 12.83
C MET A 63 -15.56 -24.29 11.36
N GLN A 64 -14.83 -23.41 10.66
CA GLN A 64 -15.02 -23.20 9.22
C GLN A 64 -14.57 -24.43 8.41
N ARG A 65 -15.24 -24.67 7.28
CA ARG A 65 -14.91 -25.76 6.35
C ARG A 65 -13.52 -25.56 5.76
N PRO A 66 -12.66 -26.60 5.70
CA PRO A 66 -11.33 -26.49 5.09
C PRO A 66 -11.42 -25.98 3.65
N ARG A 67 -10.61 -24.97 3.30
CA ARG A 67 -10.46 -24.47 1.92
C ARG A 67 -9.27 -25.15 1.24
N ALA A 68 -9.37 -25.31 -0.08
CA ALA A 68 -8.25 -25.82 -0.88
C ALA A 68 -7.06 -24.84 -0.83
N PRO A 69 -5.81 -25.33 -0.87
CA PRO A 69 -4.63 -24.46 -0.92
C PRO A 69 -4.68 -23.58 -2.18
N THR A 70 -4.66 -22.25 -2.01
CA THR A 70 -4.52 -21.30 -3.13
C THR A 70 -3.09 -20.77 -3.16
N LEU A 71 -2.48 -20.65 -4.33
CA LEU A 71 -1.12 -20.08 -4.47
C LEU A 71 -1.08 -18.57 -4.25
N ASN A 72 -2.24 -17.91 -4.23
CA ASN A 72 -2.41 -16.52 -3.83
C ASN A 72 -3.09 -16.52 -2.45
N VAL A 73 -2.31 -16.35 -1.38
CA VAL A 73 -2.85 -16.08 -0.05
C VAL A 73 -2.44 -14.67 0.35
N ASN A 74 -3.44 -13.81 0.53
CA ASN A 74 -3.28 -12.50 1.14
C ASN A 74 -2.84 -12.67 2.59
N VAL A 75 -1.73 -12.03 2.96
CA VAL A 75 -1.14 -12.09 4.31
C VAL A 75 -2.08 -11.53 5.40
N SER A 76 -3.13 -10.79 5.01
CA SER A 76 -4.09 -10.17 5.92
C SER A 76 -5.07 -11.12 6.62
N GLU A 77 -5.32 -12.34 6.11
CA GLU A 77 -6.25 -13.29 6.75
C GLU A 77 -5.61 -14.10 7.90
N ARG A 78 -4.31 -13.90 8.19
CA ARG A 78 -3.58 -14.71 9.17
C ARG A 78 -3.68 -14.21 10.62
N SER A 79 -4.31 -13.06 10.87
CA SER A 79 -4.34 -12.40 12.18
C SER A 79 -5.42 -12.88 13.15
N GLU A 80 -6.41 -13.67 12.70
CA GLU A 80 -7.57 -14.04 13.56
C GLU A 80 -7.48 -15.41 14.24
N VAL A 81 -6.32 -16.10 14.20
CA VAL A 81 -6.15 -17.38 14.90
C VAL A 81 -5.16 -17.23 16.07
N PRO A 82 -5.57 -17.45 17.33
CA PRO A 82 -4.63 -17.46 18.45
C PRO A 82 -3.65 -18.63 18.29
N ARG A 83 -2.34 -18.35 18.29
CA ARG A 83 -1.30 -19.39 18.30
C ARG A 83 -1.39 -20.17 19.63
N ARG A 84 -1.75 -21.45 19.58
CA ARG A 84 -1.39 -22.39 20.66
C ARG A 84 0.10 -22.67 20.55
N VAL A 85 0.87 -22.09 21.46
CA VAL A 85 2.28 -22.46 21.69
C VAL A 85 2.28 -23.83 22.36
N LEU A 86 2.88 -24.82 21.69
CA LEU A 86 3.13 -26.15 22.26
C LEU A 86 4.44 -26.07 23.05
N GLY A 87 4.34 -25.75 24.35
CA GLY A 87 5.48 -25.77 25.28
C GLY A 87 5.38 -26.98 26.21
N LEU A 88 6.38 -27.86 26.15
CA LEU A 88 6.63 -28.90 27.15
C LEU A 88 7.42 -28.28 28.32
N GLY A 89 6.84 -28.25 29.52
CA GLY A 89 7.46 -27.78 30.77
C GLY A 89 6.47 -27.80 31.94
N PRO A 90 6.91 -28.05 33.19
CA PRO A 90 6.19 -28.93 34.12
C PRO A 90 5.06 -28.26 34.91
N ALA A 91 4.17 -29.14 35.37
CA ALA A 91 2.99 -28.86 36.18
C ALA A 91 3.31 -28.11 37.49
N VAL A 92 2.52 -27.07 37.77
CA VAL A 92 2.31 -26.56 39.12
C VAL A 92 0.80 -26.48 39.35
N ASN A 93 0.36 -27.27 40.32
CA ASN A 93 -1.00 -27.31 40.86
C ASN A 93 -1.39 -25.95 41.42
N THR A 94 -2.60 -25.47 41.12
CA THR A 94 -3.42 -24.82 42.15
C THR A 94 -4.89 -25.19 41.94
N VAL A 95 -5.42 -25.81 42.98
CA VAL A 95 -6.81 -26.18 43.21
C VAL A 95 -7.44 -25.04 43.99
N HIS A 96 -8.59 -24.51 43.55
CA HIS A 96 -9.80 -24.50 44.38
C HIS A 96 -11.04 -24.02 43.60
N ALA A 97 -12.08 -24.84 43.73
CA ALA A 97 -13.45 -24.57 43.36
C ALA A 97 -14.16 -23.81 44.48
N GLY A 98 -15.22 -23.09 44.12
CA GLY A 98 -16.17 -22.49 45.04
C GLY A 98 -17.44 -22.10 44.29
N GLU A 99 -18.38 -23.04 44.24
CA GLU A 99 -19.77 -22.84 43.82
C GLU A 99 -20.49 -21.88 44.78
N VAL A 100 -21.34 -20.99 44.26
CA VAL A 100 -22.64 -20.69 44.90
C VAL A 100 -23.69 -20.49 43.82
N ARG A 101 -24.76 -21.25 43.96
CA ARG A 101 -25.98 -21.30 43.16
C ARG A 101 -27.09 -20.78 44.06
N GLU A 102 -27.93 -19.86 43.59
CA GLU A 102 -29.27 -19.67 44.18
C GLU A 102 -30.29 -19.30 43.11
N GLN A 103 -31.44 -19.95 43.23
CA GLN A 103 -32.58 -20.01 42.32
C GLN A 103 -33.68 -19.03 42.74
N ALA A 104 -34.54 -18.63 41.79
CA ALA A 104 -36.02 -18.63 41.88
C ALA A 104 -36.58 -18.05 40.55
N GLU A 105 -37.22 -18.82 39.67
CA GLU A 105 -38.65 -19.21 39.65
C GLU A 105 -39.63 -18.02 39.50
N VAL A 106 -40.73 -18.00 38.73
CA VAL A 106 -41.39 -18.89 37.76
C VAL A 106 -42.59 -18.13 37.15
N LYS A 107 -43.11 -18.66 36.02
CA LYS A 107 -44.49 -18.60 35.44
C LYS A 107 -44.79 -17.57 34.31
N ARG A 108 -44.92 -18.01 33.04
CA ARG A 108 -46.06 -18.67 32.31
C ARG A 108 -47.23 -17.67 32.08
N ARG A 109 -47.85 -17.48 30.90
CA ARG A 109 -48.36 -18.51 29.95
C ARG A 109 -48.99 -17.91 28.66
N GLU A 110 -48.70 -18.58 27.54
CA GLU A 110 -49.43 -18.92 26.28
C GLU A 110 -50.69 -18.17 25.76
N ARG A 111 -50.74 -17.94 24.42
CA ARG A 111 -51.68 -18.46 23.36
C ARG A 111 -51.78 -17.49 22.16
N VAL A 112 -51.28 -17.81 20.95
CA VAL A 112 -51.92 -18.46 19.77
C VAL A 112 -53.22 -17.78 19.29
N VAL A 113 -53.26 -17.31 18.02
CA VAL A 113 -54.26 -17.59 16.95
C VAL A 113 -53.79 -16.97 15.63
N THR A 114 -53.88 -17.76 14.55
CA THR A 114 -53.68 -17.42 13.13
C THR A 114 -55.04 -17.21 12.46
N VAL A 115 -55.25 -16.16 11.63
CA VAL A 115 -56.24 -16.17 10.53
C VAL A 115 -55.79 -15.27 9.36
N LEU A 116 -55.89 -15.83 8.15
CA LEU A 116 -55.73 -15.24 6.81
C LEU A 116 -56.91 -14.31 6.44
N GLY A 117 -56.68 -13.27 5.63
CA GLY A 117 -57.78 -12.52 4.98
C GLY A 117 -57.31 -11.64 3.81
N ILE A 118 -57.82 -11.94 2.62
CA ILE A 118 -57.58 -11.31 1.31
C ILE A 118 -58.52 -10.09 1.13
N GLY A 119 -58.09 -9.04 0.40
CA GLY A 119 -59.01 -8.31 -0.48
C GLY A 119 -59.03 -6.77 -0.48
N THR A 120 -58.60 -6.21 -1.63
CA THR A 120 -59.15 -5.06 -2.37
C THR A 120 -58.96 -3.60 -1.91
N LEU A 121 -58.11 -2.92 -2.71
CA LEU A 121 -58.32 -1.67 -3.47
C LEU A 121 -59.11 -0.47 -2.89
N ALA A 122 -58.36 0.65 -2.86
CA ALA A 122 -58.73 2.00 -3.32
C ALA A 122 -59.61 2.89 -2.42
N PHE A 123 -59.01 3.92 -1.81
CA PHE A 123 -59.52 5.30 -1.92
C PHE A 123 -58.41 6.36 -1.76
N ALA A 124 -58.32 7.17 -2.81
CA ALA A 124 -57.68 8.45 -3.07
C ALA A 124 -57.01 9.27 -1.93
N PHE A 125 -55.76 9.66 -2.22
CA PHE A 125 -55.31 11.04 -2.44
C PHE A 125 -55.72 12.12 -1.40
N THR A 126 -54.79 12.51 -0.52
CA THR A 126 -54.21 13.87 -0.44
C THR A 126 -53.39 14.05 0.85
N TYR A 127 -52.08 13.76 0.79
CA TYR A 127 -51.10 14.63 1.46
C TYR A 127 -49.72 14.48 0.78
N CYS A 128 -49.53 15.27 -0.27
CA CYS A 128 -48.22 15.49 -0.87
C CYS A 128 -47.35 16.30 0.09
N ARG A 129 -46.30 15.70 0.63
CA ARG A 129 -45.05 16.42 0.91
C ARG A 129 -43.90 15.69 0.22
N LYS A 130 -43.53 16.24 -0.94
CA LYS A 130 -42.45 15.76 -1.83
C LYS A 130 -41.13 15.70 -1.07
N THR A 131 -40.66 14.51 -0.72
CA THR A 131 -39.23 14.21 -0.76
C THR A 131 -38.95 13.57 -2.10
N LYS A 132 -38.35 14.34 -3.03
CA LYS A 132 -37.74 13.74 -4.23
C LYS A 132 -36.60 12.85 -3.74
N THR A 133 -36.86 11.55 -3.68
CA THR A 133 -35.79 10.54 -3.71
C THR A 133 -35.08 10.70 -5.04
N VAL A 134 -33.90 11.32 -5.00
CA VAL A 134 -32.98 11.31 -6.14
C VAL A 134 -32.57 9.86 -6.33
N SER A 135 -33.07 9.23 -7.38
CA SER A 135 -32.60 7.93 -7.85
C SER A 135 -31.09 8.04 -8.08
N PRO A 136 -30.27 7.05 -7.65
CA PRO A 136 -28.84 7.09 -7.95
C PRO A 136 -28.67 7.20 -9.46
N SER A 137 -28.00 8.26 -9.88
CA SER A 137 -27.62 8.47 -11.28
C SER A 137 -26.93 7.21 -11.77
N LYS A 138 -27.31 6.73 -12.96
CA LYS A 138 -26.60 5.68 -13.67
C LYS A 138 -25.11 6.05 -13.66
N HIS A 139 -24.30 5.26 -12.95
CA HIS A 139 -22.86 5.40 -13.00
C HIS A 139 -22.43 5.30 -14.47
N GLU A 140 -21.72 6.32 -14.95
CA GLU A 140 -20.84 6.13 -16.10
C GLU A 140 -19.97 4.89 -15.83
N PRO A 141 -19.67 4.06 -16.84
CA PRO A 141 -18.81 2.90 -16.64
C PRO A 141 -17.52 3.35 -15.95
N PRO A 142 -16.91 2.51 -15.08
CA PRO A 142 -15.59 2.82 -14.54
C PRO A 142 -14.67 3.23 -15.69
N GLU A 143 -13.89 4.31 -15.51
CA GLU A 143 -12.96 4.80 -16.54
C GLU A 143 -12.27 3.61 -17.21
N GLU A 144 -12.38 3.52 -18.54
CA GLU A 144 -12.05 2.33 -19.35
C GLU A 144 -10.77 1.62 -18.88
N GLY A 145 -10.88 0.61 -18.01
CA GLY A 145 -9.75 -0.19 -17.54
C GLY A 145 -9.46 -0.17 -16.04
N TYR A 146 -10.13 0.65 -15.22
CA TYR A 146 -10.13 0.45 -13.77
C TYR A 146 -11.20 -0.56 -13.31
N SER A 147 -10.85 -1.34 -12.29
CA SER A 147 -11.84 -2.18 -11.59
C SER A 147 -12.86 -1.30 -10.85
N PRO A 148 -14.07 -1.82 -10.57
CA PRO A 148 -15.05 -1.08 -9.76
C PRO A 148 -14.50 -0.72 -8.37
N ILE A 149 -14.75 0.52 -7.95
CA ILE A 149 -14.40 1.01 -6.62
C ILE A 149 -15.47 0.54 -5.64
N THR A 150 -15.05 -0.06 -4.52
CA THR A 150 -15.95 -0.52 -3.47
C THR A 150 -16.25 0.63 -2.51
N PRO A 151 -17.50 1.10 -2.39
CA PRO A 151 -17.86 2.20 -1.47
C PRO A 151 -17.72 1.82 0.01
N LEU A 152 -17.46 2.81 0.86
CA LEU A 152 -17.59 2.68 2.32
C LEU A 152 -18.70 3.63 2.83
N PRO A 153 -19.99 3.21 2.77
CA PRO A 153 -21.12 4.09 3.10
C PRO A 153 -21.17 4.52 4.57
N ASN A 154 -20.54 3.76 5.46
CA ASN A 154 -20.51 4.01 6.91
C ASN A 154 -19.12 4.42 7.40
N PHE A 155 -18.23 4.84 6.51
CA PHE A 155 -16.87 5.23 6.89
C PHE A 155 -16.87 6.47 7.79
N ASN A 156 -16.20 6.39 8.93
CA ASN A 156 -15.97 7.52 9.80
C ASN A 156 -14.48 7.81 9.89
N TRP A 157 -14.03 8.83 9.15
CA TRP A 157 -12.63 9.25 9.14
C TRP A 157 -12.16 9.64 10.54
N ALA A 158 -12.98 10.32 11.34
CA ALA A 158 -12.59 10.87 12.64
C ALA A 158 -12.24 9.81 13.69
N THR A 159 -12.73 8.57 13.51
CA THR A 159 -12.43 7.44 14.41
C THR A 159 -11.55 6.38 13.75
N THR A 160 -11.17 6.56 12.48
CA THR A 160 -10.30 5.60 11.79
C THR A 160 -8.85 5.91 12.13
N GLU A 161 -8.15 4.93 12.68
CA GLU A 161 -6.73 5.03 12.97
C GLU A 161 -5.89 5.00 11.68
N PRO A 162 -4.78 5.74 11.61
CA PRO A 162 -3.82 5.61 10.52
C PRO A 162 -3.29 4.18 10.42
N LEU A 163 -2.96 3.75 9.20
CA LEU A 163 -2.30 2.47 8.98
C LEU A 163 -0.99 2.41 9.76
N ALA A 164 -0.66 1.26 10.34
CA ALA A 164 0.57 1.03 11.09
C ALA A 164 1.55 0.14 10.30
N PHE A 165 2.60 0.76 9.74
CA PHE A 165 3.62 0.05 8.97
C PHE A 165 4.84 -0.30 9.83
N ARG A 166 5.26 -1.58 9.78
CA ARG A 166 6.52 -2.09 10.35
C ARG A 166 7.33 -2.81 9.25
N PRO A 167 7.82 -2.08 8.22
CA PRO A 167 8.38 -2.69 7.01
C PRO A 167 9.86 -3.07 7.15
N PHE A 168 10.47 -2.78 8.30
CA PHE A 168 11.87 -3.02 8.57
C PHE A 168 12.16 -4.53 8.63
N LYS A 169 13.35 -4.90 8.14
CA LYS A 169 13.80 -6.30 8.07
C LYS A 169 15.22 -6.38 8.60
N PRO A 170 15.62 -7.51 9.22
CA PRO A 170 16.98 -7.69 9.77
C PRO A 170 18.12 -7.47 8.77
N LYS A 171 17.85 -7.65 7.48
CA LYS A 171 18.81 -7.40 6.41
C LYS A 171 18.18 -6.55 5.31
N TYR A 172 18.84 -5.46 4.96
CA TYR A 172 18.37 -4.59 3.89
C TYR A 172 18.74 -5.16 2.52
N HIS A 173 17.73 -5.36 1.66
CA HIS A 173 17.94 -5.68 0.26
C HIS A 173 17.30 -4.61 -0.62
N LEU A 174 18.13 -3.92 -1.40
CA LEU A 174 17.66 -3.00 -2.42
C LEU A 174 16.95 -3.81 -3.52
N THR A 175 15.62 -3.78 -3.48
CA THR A 175 14.71 -4.48 -4.42
C THR A 175 13.45 -3.63 -4.60
N MET A 176 12.66 -3.92 -5.63
CA MET A 176 11.40 -3.20 -5.86
C MET A 176 10.32 -3.51 -4.81
N ALA A 177 10.33 -4.72 -4.22
CA ALA A 177 9.45 -5.15 -3.12
C ALA A 177 7.96 -4.78 -3.31
N LEU A 178 7.43 -5.02 -4.50
CA LEU A 178 6.08 -4.62 -4.90
C LEU A 178 5.03 -5.67 -4.53
N SER A 179 3.87 -5.20 -4.09
CA SER A 179 2.63 -5.97 -3.96
C SER A 179 1.53 -5.31 -4.80
N THR A 180 0.62 -6.10 -5.36
CA THR A 180 -0.58 -5.55 -6.03
C THR A 180 -1.61 -5.16 -4.98
N ILE A 181 -2.28 -4.02 -5.18
CA ILE A 181 -3.40 -3.56 -4.33
C ILE A 181 -4.65 -3.32 -5.19
N SER A 182 -5.82 -3.30 -4.54
CA SER A 182 -7.07 -2.90 -5.19
C SER A 182 -7.08 -1.39 -5.46
N ILE A 183 -7.78 -0.96 -6.52
CA ILE A 183 -8.09 0.45 -6.72
C ILE A 183 -8.83 1.02 -5.50
N SER A 184 -9.67 0.25 -4.83
CA SER A 184 -10.39 0.70 -3.62
C SER A 184 -9.46 1.10 -2.48
N ASP A 185 -8.20 0.65 -2.50
CA ASP A 185 -7.21 0.97 -1.47
C ASP A 185 -6.25 2.07 -1.90
N LEU A 186 -6.42 2.67 -3.09
CA LEU A 186 -5.49 3.67 -3.64
C LEU A 186 -5.18 4.81 -2.66
N ILE A 187 -6.21 5.46 -2.10
CA ILE A 187 -6.08 6.60 -1.19
C ILE A 187 -6.67 6.22 0.17
N PRO A 188 -5.85 6.05 1.22
CA PRO A 188 -6.33 5.86 2.57
C PRO A 188 -6.85 7.18 3.14
N MET A 189 -7.86 7.10 4.00
CA MET A 189 -8.34 8.21 4.81
C MET A 189 -8.34 7.78 6.27
N ASP A 190 -8.05 8.70 7.17
CA ASP A 190 -8.01 8.44 8.61
C ASP A 190 -8.25 9.74 9.40
N LYS A 191 -8.19 9.64 10.73
CA LYS A 191 -8.47 10.75 11.67
C LYS A 191 -7.55 11.95 11.52
N THR A 192 -6.39 11.79 10.87
CA THR A 192 -5.42 12.88 10.68
C THR A 192 -5.75 13.77 9.48
N TYR A 193 -6.68 13.36 8.61
CA TYR A 193 -7.02 14.04 7.36
C TYR A 193 -7.22 15.55 7.52
N LYS A 194 -8.04 16.00 8.48
CA LYS A 194 -8.38 17.42 8.65
C LYS A 194 -7.17 18.28 8.99
N GLU A 195 -6.34 17.81 9.93
CA GLU A 195 -5.11 18.51 10.35
C GLU A 195 -4.09 18.54 9.23
N ARG A 196 -3.97 17.43 8.48
CA ARG A 196 -3.03 17.34 7.35
C ARG A 196 -3.44 18.21 6.18
N MET A 197 -4.74 18.38 5.90
CA MET A 197 -5.21 19.36 4.90
C MET A 197 -4.89 20.79 5.32
N ALA A 198 -4.99 21.11 6.62
CA ALA A 198 -4.59 22.43 7.13
C ALA A 198 -3.08 22.67 6.99
N LEU A 199 -2.26 21.67 7.33
CA LEU A 199 -0.80 21.73 7.13
C LEU A 199 -0.44 21.92 5.65
N ARG A 200 -1.07 21.16 4.74
CA ARG A 200 -0.86 21.31 3.29
C ARG A 200 -1.25 22.71 2.83
N ALA A 201 -2.36 23.27 3.31
CA ALA A 201 -2.73 24.66 3.00
C ALA A 201 -1.66 25.68 3.45
N SER A 202 -1.08 25.51 4.64
CA SER A 202 0.02 26.35 5.13
C SER A 202 1.29 26.20 4.29
N LEU A 203 1.69 24.98 3.97
CA LEU A 203 2.87 24.69 3.14
C LEU A 203 2.74 25.21 1.72
N LEU A 204 1.53 25.18 1.13
CA LEU A 204 1.28 25.79 -0.17
C LEU A 204 1.55 27.30 -0.14
N LYS A 205 1.16 27.98 0.94
CA LYS A 205 1.37 29.42 1.09
C LYS A 205 2.85 29.75 1.26
N GLU A 206 3.58 28.94 2.02
CA GLU A 206 4.98 29.19 2.36
C GLU A 206 5.95 28.74 1.25
N TYR A 207 5.68 27.60 0.61
CA TYR A 207 6.58 26.97 -0.36
C TYR A 207 5.86 26.55 -1.67
N PRO A 208 5.14 27.45 -2.36
CA PRO A 208 4.26 27.10 -3.48
C PRO A 208 4.97 26.38 -4.63
N ASP A 209 6.22 26.73 -4.91
CA ASP A 209 6.99 26.10 -6.00
C ASP A 209 7.65 24.80 -5.56
N VAL A 210 7.92 24.62 -4.26
CA VAL A 210 8.46 23.35 -3.73
C VAL A 210 7.39 22.27 -3.78
N VAL A 211 6.14 22.63 -3.44
CA VAL A 211 5.04 21.66 -3.35
C VAL A 211 4.28 21.45 -4.66
N LEU A 212 4.32 22.40 -5.60
CA LEU A 212 3.69 22.29 -6.91
C LEU A 212 4.69 22.57 -8.04
N GLY A 213 4.76 21.67 -9.02
CA GLY A 213 5.61 21.83 -10.19
C GLY A 213 4.97 21.32 -11.48
N VAL A 214 5.25 22.02 -12.57
CA VAL A 214 4.87 21.64 -13.94
C VAL A 214 6.07 21.95 -14.81
N HIS A 215 6.63 20.94 -15.50
CA HIS A 215 7.90 21.08 -16.22
C HIS A 215 7.76 21.98 -17.46
N ASP A 216 6.98 21.55 -18.44
CA ASP A 216 6.74 22.26 -19.70
C ASP A 216 5.23 22.53 -19.80
N ALA A 217 4.78 23.70 -19.35
CA ALA A 217 3.36 24.05 -19.35
C ALA A 217 2.73 24.11 -20.76
N ALA A 218 3.55 24.19 -21.81
CA ALA A 218 3.10 24.14 -23.19
C ALA A 218 2.89 22.70 -23.70
N ASP A 219 3.43 21.67 -23.02
CA ASP A 219 3.24 20.28 -23.42
C ASP A 219 1.80 19.82 -23.13
N PRO A 220 0.97 19.57 -24.17
CA PRO A 220 -0.42 19.19 -24.00
C PRO A 220 -0.58 17.82 -23.32
N ARG A 221 0.46 16.96 -23.33
CA ARG A 221 0.44 15.66 -22.66
C ARG A 221 0.33 15.82 -21.15
N ILE A 222 0.96 16.85 -20.58
CA ILE A 222 0.90 17.14 -19.14
C ILE A 222 -0.51 17.55 -18.76
N ARG A 223 -1.13 18.46 -19.52
CA ARG A 223 -2.53 18.87 -19.28
C ARG A 223 -3.48 17.68 -19.33
N ARG A 224 -3.35 16.80 -20.32
CA ARG A 224 -4.20 15.60 -20.45
C ARG A 224 -4.04 14.65 -19.25
N ALA A 225 -2.80 14.38 -18.85
CA ALA A 225 -2.52 13.49 -17.72
C ALA A 225 -3.05 14.05 -16.40
N VAL A 226 -2.81 15.33 -16.12
CA VAL A 226 -3.31 16.00 -14.92
C VAL A 226 -4.84 16.08 -14.93
N ALA A 227 -5.46 16.42 -16.06
CA ALA A 227 -6.91 16.49 -16.18
C ALA A 227 -7.58 15.14 -15.96
N GLU A 228 -6.99 14.07 -16.49
CA GLU A 228 -7.48 12.72 -16.27
C GLU A 228 -7.37 12.30 -14.79
N LEU A 229 -6.20 12.45 -14.18
CA LEU A 229 -6.03 12.15 -12.75
C LEU A 229 -6.98 12.99 -11.90
N TYR A 230 -7.09 14.28 -12.20
CA TYR A 230 -7.97 15.21 -11.51
C TYR A 230 -9.42 14.77 -11.57
N ALA A 231 -9.94 14.52 -12.78
CA ALA A 231 -11.31 14.09 -12.98
C ALA A 231 -11.60 12.74 -12.32
N PHE A 232 -10.67 11.79 -12.43
CA PHE A 232 -10.77 10.50 -11.78
C PHE A 232 -10.86 10.64 -10.25
N ILE A 233 -9.92 11.37 -9.63
CA ILE A 233 -9.89 11.52 -8.18
C ILE A 233 -11.11 12.29 -7.66
N MET A 234 -11.40 13.44 -8.27
CA MET A 234 -12.41 14.38 -7.78
C MET A 234 -13.83 13.95 -8.14
N GLY A 235 -14.03 13.42 -9.35
CA GLY A 235 -15.35 13.03 -9.87
C GLY A 235 -15.73 11.59 -9.59
N THR A 236 -14.76 10.67 -9.53
CA THR A 236 -15.03 9.22 -9.45
C THR A 236 -14.58 8.63 -8.12
N TYR A 237 -13.31 8.78 -7.76
CA TYR A 237 -12.70 8.05 -6.64
C TYR A 237 -13.24 8.49 -5.29
N LEU A 238 -13.04 9.76 -4.92
CA LEU A 238 -13.41 10.29 -3.61
C LEU A 238 -14.92 10.14 -3.29
N PRO A 239 -15.85 10.56 -4.17
CA PRO A 239 -17.28 10.45 -3.87
C PRO A 239 -17.79 9.00 -3.88
N THR A 240 -17.17 8.10 -4.65
CA THR A 240 -17.56 6.68 -4.66
C THR A 240 -17.01 5.94 -3.45
N ARG A 241 -15.72 6.12 -3.13
CA ARG A 241 -15.04 5.41 -2.05
C ARG A 241 -15.47 5.90 -0.67
N TYR A 242 -15.59 7.22 -0.49
CA TYR A 242 -15.82 7.88 0.80
C TYR A 242 -17.05 8.83 0.76
N PRO A 243 -18.27 8.31 0.53
CA PRO A 243 -19.48 9.13 0.36
C PRO A 243 -19.89 9.93 1.61
N THR A 244 -19.39 9.54 2.79
CA THR A 244 -19.57 10.28 4.05
C THR A 244 -18.70 11.53 4.14
N MET A 245 -17.55 11.54 3.44
CA MET A 245 -16.59 12.65 3.41
C MET A 245 -16.78 13.54 2.19
N PHE A 246 -17.18 12.96 1.06
CA PHE A 246 -17.27 13.66 -0.22
C PHE A 246 -18.61 13.39 -0.88
N ALA A 247 -19.21 14.41 -1.48
CA ALA A 247 -20.41 14.28 -2.29
C ALA A 247 -20.32 15.11 -3.56
N LEU A 248 -20.92 14.61 -4.63
CA LEU A 248 -21.12 15.41 -5.83
C LEU A 248 -22.39 16.25 -5.69
N SER A 249 -22.29 17.52 -6.08
CA SER A 249 -23.42 18.44 -6.16
C SER A 249 -23.32 19.30 -7.42
N GLY A 250 -24.40 20.01 -7.75
CA GLY A 250 -24.44 20.90 -8.91
C GLY A 250 -25.41 20.47 -10.00
N SER A 251 -25.28 21.08 -11.18
CA SER A 251 -26.14 20.83 -12.34
C SER A 251 -25.43 19.93 -13.36
N SER A 252 -26.16 19.47 -14.38
CA SER A 252 -25.57 18.67 -15.46
C SER A 252 -24.43 19.37 -16.23
N LYS A 253 -24.30 20.70 -16.11
CA LYS A 253 -23.25 21.50 -16.78
C LYS A 253 -22.11 21.92 -15.86
N SER A 254 -22.28 21.81 -14.55
CA SER A 254 -21.26 22.21 -13.56
C SER A 254 -21.44 21.35 -12.33
N VAL A 255 -20.63 20.28 -12.28
CA VAL A 255 -20.58 19.34 -11.17
C VAL A 255 -19.39 19.71 -10.30
N VAL A 256 -19.63 19.80 -8.99
CA VAL A 256 -18.60 20.08 -7.99
C VAL A 256 -18.55 18.93 -6.99
N LEU A 257 -17.35 18.65 -6.50
CA LEU A 257 -17.09 17.83 -5.33
C LEU A 257 -17.18 18.71 -4.08
N GLU A 258 -18.14 18.41 -3.22
CA GLU A 258 -18.21 18.93 -1.87
C GLU A 258 -17.37 18.06 -0.93
N ASN A 259 -16.36 18.66 -0.30
CA ASN A 259 -15.62 18.05 0.80
C ASN A 259 -16.30 18.42 2.12
N LYS A 260 -17.11 17.50 2.65
CA LYS A 260 -17.90 17.70 3.87
C LYS A 260 -17.07 17.87 5.13
N VAL A 261 -15.79 17.44 5.09
CA VAL A 261 -14.88 17.55 6.23
C VAL A 261 -14.28 18.95 6.34
N THR A 262 -13.91 19.56 5.21
CA THR A 262 -13.32 20.90 5.18
C THR A 262 -14.35 22.00 4.86
N GLY A 263 -15.55 21.63 4.41
CA GLY A 263 -16.60 22.56 3.97
C GLY A 263 -16.31 23.22 2.62
N LYS A 264 -15.28 22.78 1.89
CA LYS A 264 -14.88 23.35 0.60
C LYS A 264 -15.53 22.62 -0.58
N THR A 265 -15.74 23.34 -1.67
CA THR A 265 -16.24 22.79 -2.93
C THR A 265 -15.24 23.00 -4.06
N TYR A 266 -15.09 22.01 -4.91
CA TYR A 266 -14.13 22.03 -6.03
C TYR A 266 -14.79 21.53 -7.32
N PRO A 267 -14.50 22.10 -8.50
CA PRO A 267 -15.01 21.56 -9.75
C PRO A 267 -14.44 20.15 -10.00
N VAL A 268 -15.22 19.23 -10.56
CA VAL A 268 -14.72 17.86 -10.87
C VAL A 268 -13.93 17.78 -12.18
N ALA A 269 -14.05 18.79 -13.03
CA ALA A 269 -13.27 18.93 -14.26
C ALA A 269 -12.37 20.16 -14.18
N MET A 270 -11.23 20.11 -14.87
CA MET A 270 -10.34 21.27 -14.95
C MET A 270 -10.90 22.40 -15.83
N GLU A 271 -11.80 22.09 -16.76
CA GLU A 271 -12.29 23.04 -17.78
C GLU A 271 -11.13 23.83 -18.42
N ASP A 272 -11.16 25.15 -18.40
CA ASP A 272 -10.11 26.04 -18.93
C ASP A 272 -9.05 26.42 -17.87
N GLN A 273 -9.11 25.86 -16.66
CA GLN A 273 -8.18 26.23 -15.59
C GLN A 273 -6.74 25.80 -15.90
N PRO A 274 -5.73 26.56 -15.40
CA PRO A 274 -4.34 26.17 -15.51
C PRO A 274 -4.05 24.84 -14.81
N VAL A 275 -3.10 24.06 -15.36
CA VAL A 275 -2.64 22.77 -14.79
C VAL A 275 -2.23 22.91 -13.33
N ARG A 276 -1.51 24.00 -13.00
CA ARG A 276 -1.07 24.29 -11.62
C ARG A 276 -2.25 24.39 -10.64
N LYS A 277 -3.39 24.94 -11.06
CA LYS A 277 -4.57 25.07 -10.19
C LYS A 277 -5.22 23.72 -9.90
N ALA A 278 -5.23 22.82 -10.86
CA ALA A 278 -5.70 21.44 -10.65
C ALA A 278 -4.82 20.67 -9.67
N LEU A 279 -3.50 20.81 -9.79
CA LEU A 279 -2.53 20.24 -8.84
C LEU A 279 -2.69 20.82 -7.44
N GLU A 280 -2.92 22.13 -7.33
CA GLU A 280 -3.23 22.81 -6.07
C GLU A 280 -4.47 22.20 -5.40
N VAL A 281 -5.57 22.05 -6.14
CA VAL A 281 -6.81 21.49 -5.62
C VAL A 281 -6.64 20.03 -5.21
N LEU A 282 -5.94 19.21 -6.01
CA LEU A 282 -5.59 17.84 -5.62
C LEU A 282 -4.81 17.82 -4.30
N GLY A 283 -3.77 18.65 -4.20
CA GLY A 283 -2.96 18.80 -3.01
C GLY A 283 -3.72 19.31 -1.78
N GLN A 284 -4.79 20.08 -1.96
CA GLN A 284 -5.63 20.58 -0.86
C GLN A 284 -6.84 19.69 -0.54
N THR A 285 -7.07 18.62 -1.30
CA THR A 285 -8.20 17.71 -1.12
C THR A 285 -7.74 16.32 -0.69
N VAL A 286 -6.55 15.90 -1.14
CA VAL A 286 -6.04 14.54 -0.94
C VAL A 286 -4.70 14.58 -0.22
N ASP A 287 -4.60 13.70 0.77
CA ASP A 287 -3.39 13.47 1.55
C ASP A 287 -2.44 12.45 0.90
N GLU A 288 -2.31 12.54 -0.41
CA GLU A 288 -1.36 11.77 -1.20
C GLU A 288 -0.53 12.77 -2.00
N ASP A 289 0.76 12.51 -2.09
CA ASP A 289 1.66 13.28 -2.91
C ASP A 289 1.81 12.62 -4.26
N PHE A 290 1.36 13.30 -5.31
CA PHE A 290 1.31 12.75 -6.68
C PHE A 290 2.47 13.27 -7.52
N LEU A 291 3.24 12.34 -8.09
CA LEU A 291 4.23 12.57 -9.12
C LEU A 291 3.72 11.98 -10.44
N ILE A 292 3.61 12.81 -11.46
CA ILE A 292 3.04 12.44 -12.76
C ILE A 292 4.18 12.32 -13.76
N LEU A 293 4.36 11.10 -14.26
CA LEU A 293 5.43 10.70 -15.13
C LEU A 293 4.90 10.48 -16.54
N LEU A 294 5.59 11.06 -17.52
CA LEU A 294 5.28 10.87 -18.93
C LEU A 294 6.42 10.16 -19.64
N PRO A 295 6.13 9.41 -20.73
CA PRO A 295 7.19 8.93 -21.59
C PRO A 295 7.95 10.12 -22.18
N GLU A 296 9.27 9.96 -22.25
CA GLU A 296 10.17 10.90 -22.91
C GLU A 296 9.71 11.17 -24.36
N LYS A 297 9.90 12.40 -24.85
CA LYS A 297 9.51 12.75 -26.22
C LYS A 297 10.39 11.94 -27.18
N MET A 298 9.79 11.38 -28.24
CA MET A 298 10.50 10.57 -29.23
C MET A 298 11.69 11.29 -29.90
N GLN A 299 11.69 12.63 -29.95
CA GLN A 299 12.81 13.41 -30.48
C GLN A 299 14.05 13.38 -29.57
N ASP A 300 13.84 13.15 -28.27
CA ASP A 300 14.88 13.06 -27.25
C ASP A 300 15.27 11.59 -26.95
N ALA A 301 14.51 10.64 -27.50
CA ALA A 301 14.77 9.21 -27.36
C ALA A 301 15.77 8.73 -28.42
N SER A 302 16.82 8.02 -28.01
CA SER A 302 17.75 7.41 -28.95
C SER A 302 17.10 6.16 -29.59
N ALA A 303 17.26 6.01 -30.91
CA ALA A 303 16.66 4.89 -31.64
C ALA A 303 17.10 3.54 -31.06
N GLY A 304 16.14 2.73 -30.59
CA GLY A 304 16.38 1.41 -30.01
C GLY A 304 16.45 1.35 -28.48
N GLU A 305 16.33 2.47 -27.77
CA GLU A 305 16.22 2.48 -26.31
C GLU A 305 14.79 2.15 -25.83
N GLU A 306 14.69 1.48 -24.67
CA GLU A 306 13.41 1.23 -24.01
C GLU A 306 12.74 2.55 -23.59
N GLU A 307 11.40 2.60 -23.56
CA GLU A 307 10.65 3.80 -23.18
C GLU A 307 11.02 4.26 -21.76
N ARG A 308 11.59 5.47 -21.66
CA ARG A 308 11.98 6.09 -20.38
C ARG A 308 10.94 7.12 -19.95
N TYR A 309 10.83 7.31 -18.64
CA TYR A 309 9.87 8.22 -18.03
C TYR A 309 10.56 9.43 -17.39
N VAL A 310 9.93 10.60 -17.55
CA VAL A 310 10.36 11.87 -16.98
C VAL A 310 9.29 12.43 -16.02
N LEU A 311 9.73 13.10 -14.95
CA LEU A 311 8.82 13.80 -14.04
C LEU A 311 8.26 15.05 -14.69
N ALA A 312 7.00 15.00 -15.10
CA ALA A 312 6.37 16.06 -15.88
C ALA A 312 5.61 17.06 -15.01
N ALA A 313 4.98 16.60 -13.94
CA ALA A 313 4.27 17.46 -12.99
C ALA A 313 4.17 16.79 -11.62
N TYR A 314 3.95 17.58 -10.58
CA TYR A 314 3.71 17.06 -9.24
C TYR A 314 2.86 17.96 -8.35
N THR A 315 2.24 17.34 -7.36
CA THR A 315 1.73 17.95 -6.12
C THR A 315 2.29 17.15 -4.94
N ALA A 316 3.34 17.65 -4.29
CA ALA A 316 4.15 16.92 -3.32
C ALA A 316 4.50 17.77 -2.09
N TYR A 317 3.79 17.53 -0.98
CA TYR A 317 3.87 18.31 0.25
C TYR A 317 4.67 17.64 1.35
N PHE A 318 4.87 16.32 1.33
CA PHE A 318 5.65 15.65 2.37
C PHE A 318 6.87 14.94 1.79
N PRO A 319 7.74 15.64 1.02
CA PRO A 319 8.95 15.03 0.47
C PRO A 319 9.92 14.60 1.58
N SER A 320 10.89 13.77 1.20
CA SER A 320 11.73 13.01 2.11
C SER A 320 13.20 13.31 1.87
N GLY A 321 13.68 14.43 2.40
CA GLY A 321 15.07 14.87 2.30
C GLY A 321 15.48 15.41 0.93
N PHE A 322 14.54 15.86 0.10
CA PHE A 322 14.86 16.48 -1.20
C PHE A 322 13.84 17.54 -1.61
N ASP A 323 14.31 18.54 -2.36
CA ASP A 323 13.46 19.55 -2.98
C ASP A 323 12.94 19.00 -4.31
N THR A 324 11.63 18.77 -4.39
CA THR A 324 10.96 18.18 -5.57
C THR A 324 11.18 19.00 -6.84
N ARG A 325 11.41 20.32 -6.75
CA ARG A 325 11.71 21.18 -7.92
C ARG A 325 12.94 20.72 -8.67
N THR A 326 13.96 20.30 -7.93
CA THR A 326 15.24 19.83 -8.51
C THR A 326 15.09 18.53 -9.29
N LYS A 327 13.96 17.85 -9.15
CA LYS A 327 13.65 16.57 -9.80
C LYS A 327 12.76 16.74 -11.03
N LEU A 328 12.16 17.91 -11.21
CA LEU A 328 11.23 18.20 -12.29
C LEU A 328 11.95 18.16 -13.65
N GLY A 329 11.36 17.47 -14.62
CA GLY A 329 11.91 17.26 -15.96
C GLY A 329 12.99 16.17 -16.04
N LEU A 330 13.45 15.63 -14.92
CA LEU A 330 14.48 14.59 -14.92
C LEU A 330 13.89 13.22 -15.23
N ARG A 331 14.72 12.36 -15.85
CA ARG A 331 14.45 10.92 -16.01
C ARG A 331 14.49 10.20 -14.67
N LEU A 332 13.82 9.05 -14.58
CA LEU A 332 13.86 8.19 -13.38
C LEU A 332 15.28 7.91 -12.89
N ALA A 333 16.21 7.57 -13.78
CA ALA A 333 17.61 7.34 -13.41
C ALA A 333 18.22 8.57 -12.72
N ALA A 334 18.17 9.73 -13.36
CA ALA A 334 18.72 10.98 -12.83
C ALA A 334 18.09 11.42 -11.50
N ILE A 335 16.79 11.16 -11.30
CA ILE A 335 16.12 11.41 -10.01
C ILE A 335 16.77 10.58 -8.89
N HIS A 336 17.11 9.32 -9.21
CA HIS A 336 17.64 8.33 -8.28
C HIS A 336 19.18 8.25 -8.23
N ASP A 337 19.91 9.06 -8.98
CA ASP A 337 21.39 9.13 -8.93
C ASP A 337 21.98 9.17 -7.50
N PRO A 338 21.38 9.86 -6.50
CA PRO A 338 21.92 9.86 -5.14
C PRO A 338 21.76 8.54 -4.38
N VAL A 339 20.97 7.59 -4.88
CA VAL A 339 20.65 6.32 -4.20
C VAL A 339 21.76 5.30 -4.47
N PRO A 340 22.51 4.86 -3.45
CA PRO A 340 23.57 3.88 -3.63
C PRO A 340 23.05 2.59 -4.26
N GLY A 341 23.80 2.05 -5.23
CA GLY A 341 23.47 0.79 -5.90
C GLY A 341 22.26 0.84 -6.84
N TYR A 342 21.63 2.01 -7.04
CA TYR A 342 20.46 2.12 -7.93
C TYR A 342 20.81 1.76 -9.37
N LYS A 343 21.85 2.38 -9.93
CA LYS A 343 22.28 2.17 -11.31
C LYS A 343 22.60 0.69 -11.59
N GLU A 344 23.32 0.06 -10.67
CA GLU A 344 23.80 -1.31 -10.86
C GLU A 344 22.72 -2.36 -10.60
N LYS A 345 21.76 -2.09 -9.69
CA LYS A 345 20.80 -3.11 -9.21
C LYS A 345 19.36 -2.87 -9.61
N LEU A 346 18.95 -1.62 -9.82
CA LEU A 346 17.54 -1.27 -9.99
C LEU A 346 17.22 -0.64 -11.34
N GLU A 347 18.05 0.25 -11.88
CA GLU A 347 17.71 1.11 -13.04
C GLU A 347 17.04 0.33 -14.18
N ARG A 348 17.72 -0.67 -14.74
CA ARG A 348 17.18 -1.49 -15.84
C ARG A 348 15.92 -2.28 -15.47
N SER A 349 15.78 -2.67 -14.21
CA SER A 349 14.57 -3.37 -13.75
C SER A 349 13.40 -2.41 -13.56
N MET A 350 13.68 -1.18 -13.12
CA MET A 350 12.73 -0.13 -12.86
C MET A 350 12.18 0.42 -14.17
N ASP A 351 13.04 0.76 -15.14
CA ASP A 351 12.64 1.27 -16.45
C ASP A 351 11.73 0.27 -17.16
N ARG A 352 12.15 -1.00 -17.25
CA ARG A 352 11.33 -2.08 -17.81
C ARG A 352 9.99 -2.24 -17.08
N PHE A 353 9.99 -2.13 -15.76
CA PHE A 353 8.77 -2.28 -14.99
C PHE A 353 7.81 -1.13 -15.28
N PHE A 354 8.28 0.12 -15.23
CA PHE A 354 7.48 1.32 -15.50
C PHE A 354 6.90 1.29 -16.91
N ALA A 355 7.70 0.94 -17.92
CA ALA A 355 7.22 0.77 -19.29
C ALA A 355 6.10 -0.29 -19.43
N ARG A 356 6.11 -1.33 -18.58
CA ARG A 356 5.17 -2.47 -18.67
C ARG A 356 3.98 -2.42 -17.70
N VAL A 357 3.87 -1.42 -16.82
CA VAL A 357 2.70 -1.32 -15.92
C VAL A 357 1.43 -1.24 -16.77
N GLU A 358 0.51 -2.17 -16.58
CA GLU A 358 -0.75 -2.22 -17.31
C GLU A 358 -1.81 -1.31 -16.67
N VAL A 359 -2.75 -0.81 -17.48
CA VAL A 359 -3.93 -0.12 -16.96
C VAL A 359 -4.74 -1.09 -16.08
N GLY A 360 -5.27 -0.59 -14.96
CA GLY A 360 -6.00 -1.42 -13.99
C GLY A 360 -5.12 -2.11 -12.95
N LYS A 361 -3.82 -2.27 -13.21
CA LYS A 361 -2.87 -2.83 -12.23
C LYS A 361 -2.27 -1.71 -11.39
N ILE A 362 -2.43 -1.84 -10.08
CA ILE A 362 -1.85 -0.91 -9.10
C ILE A 362 -0.90 -1.69 -8.23
N VAL A 363 0.34 -1.22 -8.16
CA VAL A 363 1.34 -1.78 -7.26
C VAL A 363 1.63 -0.81 -6.13
N ALA A 364 1.98 -1.37 -4.99
CA ALA A 364 2.39 -0.63 -3.82
C ALA A 364 3.63 -1.25 -3.17
N ARG A 365 4.37 -0.42 -2.44
CA ARG A 365 5.44 -0.83 -1.53
C ARG A 365 5.50 0.13 -0.36
N VAL A 366 6.24 -0.24 0.68
CA VAL A 366 6.54 0.65 1.80
C VAL A 366 8.03 0.87 1.88
N ASN A 367 8.45 2.13 1.79
CA ASN A 367 9.80 2.56 2.11
C ASN A 367 9.84 3.06 3.56
N TRP A 368 10.99 2.98 4.22
CA TRP A 368 11.13 3.48 5.59
C TRP A 368 12.49 4.12 5.84
N SER A 369 12.54 5.03 6.80
CA SER A 369 13.74 5.65 7.36
C SER A 369 13.47 6.05 8.82
N ILE A 370 14.54 6.36 9.57
CA ILE A 370 14.39 7.13 10.81
C ILE A 370 14.63 8.59 10.45
N THR A 371 13.89 9.47 11.13
CA THR A 371 14.05 10.90 10.95
C THR A 371 14.08 11.58 12.31
N THR A 372 15.07 12.43 12.50
CA THR A 372 15.32 13.21 13.72
C THR A 372 14.98 14.67 13.42
N GLN A 373 14.17 15.32 14.25
CA GLN A 373 13.94 16.77 14.20
C GLN A 373 13.31 17.30 12.90
N THR A 374 12.57 16.48 12.15
CA THR A 374 11.79 16.97 11.00
C THR A 374 10.34 16.50 11.09
N GLY A 375 9.40 17.41 10.79
CA GLY A 375 7.98 17.07 10.61
C GLY A 375 7.70 16.34 9.29
N LEU A 376 6.44 16.37 8.85
CA LEU A 376 6.02 15.72 7.60
C LEU A 376 6.69 16.35 6.36
N PHE A 377 6.87 17.68 6.36
CA PHE A 377 7.58 18.41 5.29
C PHE A 377 9.08 18.40 5.55
N ALA A 378 9.81 17.59 4.77
CA ALA A 378 11.27 17.49 4.85
C ALA A 378 11.91 17.72 3.47
N ALA A 379 11.66 18.90 2.87
CA ALA A 379 12.17 19.21 1.52
C ALA A 379 13.68 19.57 1.49
N PHE A 380 14.25 20.02 2.60
CA PHE A 380 15.58 20.65 2.60
C PHE A 380 16.67 19.84 3.32
N GLY A 381 16.47 18.53 3.42
CA GLY A 381 17.42 17.60 4.05
C GLY A 381 16.86 16.92 5.29
N GLY A 382 17.74 16.40 6.15
CA GLY A 382 17.36 15.79 7.43
C GLY A 382 16.87 14.33 7.35
N VAL A 383 16.51 13.82 6.17
CA VAL A 383 16.07 12.42 6.01
C VAL A 383 17.12 11.53 5.33
N HIS A 384 17.77 12.06 4.28
CA HIS A 384 18.78 11.33 3.52
C HIS A 384 20.13 12.04 3.57
N GLY A 385 21.21 11.25 3.53
CA GLY A 385 22.56 11.75 3.38
C GLY A 385 22.75 12.38 2.00
N SER A 386 23.43 13.52 1.96
CA SER A 386 23.81 14.24 0.74
C SER A 386 25.29 14.61 0.78
N VAL A 387 25.87 14.91 -0.39
CA VAL A 387 27.25 15.40 -0.46
C VAL A 387 27.42 16.68 0.37
N ALA A 388 26.41 17.55 0.39
CA ALA A 388 26.40 18.77 1.20
C ALA A 388 26.44 18.49 2.71
N THR A 389 25.68 17.51 3.19
CA THR A 389 25.68 17.11 4.60
C THR A 389 26.96 16.37 5.00
N SER A 390 27.59 15.63 4.09
CA SER A 390 28.92 15.06 4.31
C SER A 390 30.01 16.13 4.42
N ALA A 391 29.94 17.18 3.60
CA ALA A 391 30.88 18.30 3.68
C ALA A 391 30.69 19.16 4.93
N ALA A 392 29.46 19.26 5.44
CA ALA A 392 29.13 19.98 6.66
C ALA A 392 29.51 19.22 7.96
N GLY A 393 29.90 17.95 7.86
CA GLY A 393 30.32 17.14 9.01
C GLY A 393 29.20 16.95 10.04
N GLU A 394 28.07 16.37 9.62
CA GLU A 394 26.99 16.01 10.56
C GLU A 394 27.55 15.14 11.68
N LYS A 395 27.48 15.67 12.91
CA LYS A 395 27.95 14.96 14.11
C LYS A 395 27.01 13.82 14.44
N GLU A 396 27.59 12.68 14.77
CA GLU A 396 26.86 11.57 15.36
C GLU A 396 26.15 12.03 16.65
N ILE A 397 24.93 11.55 16.84
CA ILE A 397 24.17 11.78 18.07
C ILE A 397 24.70 10.79 19.10
N GLU A 398 25.15 11.30 20.24
CA GLU A 398 25.68 10.47 21.31
C GLU A 398 24.57 9.56 21.90
N PRO A 399 24.88 8.29 22.21
CA PRO A 399 23.96 7.43 22.92
C PRO A 399 23.47 8.06 24.23
N GLY A 400 22.15 8.02 24.45
CA GLY A 400 21.53 8.63 25.63
C GLY A 400 21.21 10.13 25.49
N THR A 401 21.63 10.80 24.41
CA THR A 401 21.27 12.21 24.14
C THR A 401 20.26 12.37 22.99
N LEU A 402 19.60 11.28 22.57
CA LEU A 402 18.58 11.33 21.53
C LEU A 402 17.36 12.12 22.02
N ASP A 403 16.94 13.11 21.23
CA ASP A 403 15.63 13.71 21.39
C ASP A 403 14.55 12.74 20.88
N VAL A 404 14.01 11.94 21.80
CA VAL A 404 13.03 10.90 21.49
C VAL A 404 11.72 11.49 20.97
N ASP A 405 11.32 12.65 21.49
CA ASP A 405 10.05 13.29 21.15
C ASP A 405 10.02 13.78 19.70
N SER A 406 11.18 14.17 19.16
CA SER A 406 11.32 14.58 17.75
C SER A 406 11.89 13.49 16.83
N THR A 407 12.04 12.25 17.31
CA THR A 407 12.55 11.12 16.51
C THR A 407 11.47 10.12 16.18
N VAL A 408 11.26 9.89 14.88
CA VAL A 408 10.18 9.04 14.36
C VAL A 408 10.69 7.98 13.38
N LEU A 409 10.02 6.83 13.37
CA LEU A 409 10.00 5.93 12.23
C LEU A 409 9.13 6.57 11.14
N ARG A 410 9.75 6.98 10.04
CA ARG A 410 9.06 7.50 8.85
C ARG A 410 8.84 6.37 7.86
N CYS A 411 7.60 6.18 7.42
CA CYS A 411 7.22 5.18 6.42
C CYS A 411 6.45 5.85 5.27
N GLU A 412 6.79 5.49 4.05
CA GLU A 412 6.12 5.97 2.84
C GLU A 412 5.45 4.80 2.14
N ARG A 413 4.13 4.79 2.17
CA ARG A 413 3.33 3.90 1.33
C ARG A 413 3.33 4.47 -0.07
N GLN A 414 4.10 3.87 -0.96
CA GLN A 414 4.27 4.30 -2.34
C GLN A 414 3.36 3.46 -3.23
N THR A 415 2.62 4.09 -4.13
CA THR A 415 1.79 3.43 -5.14
C THR A 415 2.22 3.85 -6.55
N LEU A 416 2.05 2.96 -7.52
CA LEU A 416 2.27 3.25 -8.93
C LEU A 416 1.15 2.62 -9.75
N HIS A 417 0.55 3.41 -10.63
CA HIS A 417 -0.44 2.94 -11.59
C HIS A 417 -0.37 3.73 -12.89
N ARG A 418 -0.93 3.15 -13.96
CA ARG A 418 -1.08 3.81 -15.26
C ARG A 418 -2.49 4.36 -15.42
N LEU A 419 -2.59 5.60 -15.92
CA LEU A 419 -3.86 6.22 -16.27
C LEU A 419 -4.43 5.62 -17.58
N PRO A 420 -5.75 5.43 -17.70
CA PRO A 420 -6.32 4.72 -18.84
C PRO A 420 -6.18 5.40 -20.20
N ARG A 421 -6.38 6.72 -20.28
CA ARG A 421 -6.45 7.47 -21.55
C ARG A 421 -5.12 8.11 -21.91
N SER A 422 -4.54 8.90 -21.00
CA SER A 422 -3.26 9.58 -21.21
C SER A 422 -2.07 8.63 -21.19
N LYS A 423 -2.25 7.42 -20.62
CA LYS A 423 -1.20 6.43 -20.37
C LYS A 423 -0.06 6.93 -19.48
N ALA A 424 -0.21 8.09 -18.83
CA ALA A 424 0.75 8.60 -17.87
C ALA A 424 0.86 7.64 -16.67
N LEU A 425 2.04 7.59 -16.07
CA LEU A 425 2.24 6.88 -14.82
C LEU A 425 2.06 7.86 -13.66
N VAL A 426 1.30 7.45 -12.66
CA VAL A 426 1.10 8.21 -11.42
C VAL A 426 1.80 7.43 -10.33
N PHE A 427 2.91 7.99 -9.86
CA PHE A 427 3.58 7.55 -8.65
C PHE A 427 3.05 8.40 -7.50
N ALA A 428 2.39 7.80 -6.52
CA ALA A 428 1.92 8.50 -5.35
C ALA A 428 2.62 8.00 -4.09
N PHE A 429 2.73 8.84 -3.07
CA PHE A 429 3.13 8.38 -1.76
C PHE A 429 2.36 9.06 -0.63
N HIS A 430 2.07 8.26 0.40
CA HIS A 430 1.54 8.73 1.67
C HIS A 430 2.58 8.52 2.77
N THR A 431 2.90 9.60 3.46
CA THR A 431 3.86 9.60 4.56
C THR A 431 3.18 9.39 5.90
N TYR A 432 3.64 8.36 6.60
CA TYR A 432 3.33 8.04 7.99
C TYR A 432 4.56 8.29 8.88
N THR A 433 4.32 8.78 10.09
CA THR A 433 5.36 8.99 11.11
C THR A 433 4.90 8.33 12.41
N TYR A 434 5.73 7.47 12.99
CA TYR A 434 5.47 6.80 14.26
C TYR A 434 6.54 7.21 15.27
N PRO A 435 6.20 7.76 16.43
CA PRO A 435 7.17 8.01 17.51
C PRO A 435 7.96 6.75 17.85
N LEU A 436 9.27 6.85 18.04
CA LEU A 436 10.07 5.67 18.40
C LEU A 436 9.65 5.04 19.72
N GLN A 437 9.15 5.86 20.66
CA GLN A 437 8.57 5.39 21.92
C GLN A 437 7.46 4.36 21.69
N MET A 438 6.57 4.60 20.72
CA MET A 438 5.50 3.65 20.35
C MET A 438 6.07 2.33 19.84
N ILE A 439 7.10 2.35 18.99
CA ILE A 439 7.74 1.13 18.47
C ILE A 439 8.38 0.31 19.60
N LYS A 440 8.96 1.00 20.59
CA LYS A 440 9.54 0.37 21.78
C LYS A 440 8.47 -0.27 22.65
N GLU A 441 7.37 0.44 22.92
CA GLU A 441 6.23 -0.04 23.72
C GLU A 441 5.51 -1.23 23.06
N GLU A 442 5.52 -1.31 21.73
CA GLU A 442 5.04 -2.48 20.97
C GLU A 442 5.94 -3.72 21.12
N GLY A 443 7.12 -3.60 21.77
CA GLY A 443 8.08 -4.67 21.91
C GLY A 443 8.94 -4.91 20.67
N LEU A 444 8.92 -3.99 19.69
CA LEU A 444 9.65 -4.12 18.42
C LEU A 444 11.02 -3.43 18.43
N GLY A 445 11.49 -3.00 19.61
CA GLY A 445 12.76 -2.29 19.77
C GLY A 445 13.96 -3.05 19.20
N GLU A 446 14.10 -4.33 19.55
CA GLU A 446 15.21 -5.16 19.06
C GLU A 446 15.12 -5.45 17.56
N GLU A 447 13.91 -5.63 17.02
CA GLU A 447 13.71 -5.88 15.60
C GLU A 447 14.10 -4.65 14.76
N LEU A 448 13.69 -3.46 15.19
CA LEU A 448 14.08 -2.22 14.54
C LEU A 448 15.59 -1.97 14.70
N ALA A 449 16.16 -2.21 15.88
CA ALA A 449 17.61 -2.09 16.11
C ALA A 449 18.41 -3.03 15.19
N THR A 450 17.99 -4.27 15.06
CA THR A 450 18.58 -5.25 14.13
C THR A 450 18.44 -4.78 12.68
N ALA A 451 17.31 -4.19 12.29
CA ALA A 451 17.12 -3.67 10.94
C ALA A 451 18.01 -2.46 10.64
N ILE A 452 18.32 -1.62 11.64
CA ILE A 452 19.27 -0.51 11.53
C ILE A 452 20.67 -1.05 11.23
N ASP A 453 21.12 -2.07 11.96
CA ASP A 453 22.37 -2.78 11.66
C ASP A 453 22.33 -3.44 10.27
N GLY A 454 21.16 -3.96 9.90
CA GLY A 454 20.84 -4.55 8.60
C GLY A 454 21.04 -3.62 7.40
N LEU A 455 21.06 -2.29 7.60
CA LEU A 455 21.40 -1.32 6.55
C LEU A 455 22.85 -1.48 6.09
N LYS A 456 23.79 -1.77 7.01
CA LYS A 456 25.21 -2.01 6.70
C LYS A 456 25.43 -3.44 6.16
N ALA A 457 24.74 -4.42 6.75
CA ALA A 457 24.92 -5.84 6.41
C ALA A 457 24.23 -6.27 5.10
N GLY A 458 23.44 -5.37 4.50
CA GLY A 458 22.64 -5.62 3.31
C GLY A 458 23.41 -5.82 2.00
N ASN A 459 22.68 -5.94 0.88
CA ASN A 459 23.30 -6.05 -0.45
C ASN A 459 23.80 -4.70 -1.01
N VAL A 460 23.53 -3.59 -0.31
CA VAL A 460 24.00 -2.24 -0.61
C VAL A 460 24.37 -1.53 0.71
N PRO A 461 25.59 -1.75 1.25
CA PRO A 461 26.00 -1.17 2.53
C PRO A 461 25.95 0.37 2.59
N GLY A 462 26.13 1.04 1.44
CA GLY A 462 26.02 2.51 1.34
C GLY A 462 24.64 3.06 1.74
N MET A 463 23.61 2.21 1.82
CA MET A 463 22.28 2.60 2.29
C MET A 463 22.25 3.05 3.74
N HIS A 464 23.18 2.56 4.57
CA HIS A 464 23.32 3.03 5.94
C HIS A 464 23.63 4.54 5.97
N TRP A 465 24.62 4.99 5.19
CA TRP A 465 24.95 6.41 5.08
C TRP A 465 23.82 7.20 4.40
N TYR A 466 23.26 6.67 3.30
CA TYR A 466 22.19 7.34 2.57
C TYR A 466 20.94 7.57 3.42
N LYS A 467 20.59 6.67 4.35
CA LYS A 467 19.48 6.86 5.30
C LYS A 467 19.90 7.58 6.60
N ARG A 468 21.10 8.19 6.63
CA ARG A 468 21.69 8.88 7.79
C ARG A 468 21.88 7.98 9.03
N GLY A 469 21.94 6.67 8.86
CA GLY A 469 22.19 5.73 9.96
C GLY A 469 23.51 6.00 10.69
N SER A 470 24.50 6.61 10.04
CA SER A 470 25.76 7.02 10.68
C SER A 470 25.62 8.19 11.66
N VAL A 471 24.48 8.89 11.65
CA VAL A 471 24.22 10.04 12.53
C VAL A 471 23.38 9.62 13.73
N TRP A 472 22.26 8.94 13.47
CA TRP A 472 21.29 8.61 14.52
C TRP A 472 21.34 7.13 14.96
N GLY A 473 22.06 6.27 14.24
CA GLY A 473 21.95 4.81 14.37
C GLY A 473 22.26 4.28 15.76
N GLU A 474 23.40 4.66 16.35
CA GLU A 474 23.78 4.18 17.68
C GLU A 474 22.88 4.75 18.79
N ALA A 475 22.55 6.04 18.74
CA ALA A 475 21.65 6.66 19.71
C ALA A 475 20.22 6.06 19.68
N VAL A 476 19.68 5.79 18.48
CA VAL A 476 18.38 5.16 18.31
C VAL A 476 18.40 3.73 18.83
N LYS A 477 19.42 2.93 18.48
CA LYS A 477 19.55 1.56 18.99
C LYS A 477 19.68 1.52 20.51
N HIS A 478 20.46 2.44 21.09
CA HIS A 478 20.59 2.57 22.55
C HIS A 478 19.23 2.83 23.20
N PHE A 479 18.45 3.79 22.67
CA PHE A 479 17.11 4.07 23.19
C PHE A 479 16.15 2.88 23.04
N LEU A 480 16.15 2.20 21.89
CA LEU A 480 15.25 1.07 21.62
C LEU A 480 15.53 -0.14 22.53
N ARG A 481 16.77 -0.29 23.01
CA ARG A 481 17.22 -1.41 23.86
C ARG A 481 17.25 -1.08 25.37
N SER A 482 16.97 0.15 25.77
CA SER A 482 17.06 0.59 27.17
C SER A 482 15.89 0.19 28.06
#